data_AF-A0A4Z0YFN9-F1
#
_entry.id   AF-A0A4Z0YFN9-F1
#
_cell.length_a   1.000
_cell.length_b   1.000
_cell.length_c   1.000
_cell.angle_alpha   90.00
_cell.angle_beta   90.00
_cell.angle_gamma   90.00
#
_symmetry.space_group_name_H-M   'P 1'
#
loop_
_entity.id
_entity.type
_entity.pdbx_description
1 polymer ?
#
loop_
_entity_poly.entity_id
_entity_poly.type
_entity_poly.pdbx_seq_one_letter_code
_entity_poly.pdbx_strand_id
1 'polypeptide(L)'
;DLEVTFLEAFEAEGRKGYRVIWKATGIPHFLLHSERVQEFVESVAEDGSLQTRYACWETFGGWLGYVLPRAQLEGGFARWMDGLKKAAEEAK
;
A
#
# COMPACT_ATOMS: atom_id res chain seq x y z
N ASP A 1 -6.34 1.72 14.05
CA ASP A 1 -6.52 0.30 13.72
C ASP A 1 -6.73 0.20 12.20
N LEU A 2 -6.47 -0.95 11.57
CA LEU A 2 -6.59 -1.11 10.12
C LEU A 2 -7.40 -2.37 9.82
N GLU A 3 -8.47 -2.21 9.05
CA GLU A 3 -9.33 -3.30 8.62
C GLU A 3 -9.13 -3.56 7.12
N VAL A 4 -9.00 -4.84 6.73
CA VAL A 4 -8.99 -5.23 5.31
C VAL A 4 -10.42 -5.10 4.79
N THR A 5 -10.63 -4.20 3.84
CA THR A 5 -11.93 -4.01 3.18
C THR A 5 -12.01 -4.75 1.86
N PHE A 6 -10.87 -5.00 1.21
CA PHE A 6 -10.83 -5.66 -0.08
C PHE A 6 -9.51 -6.42 -0.29
N LEU A 7 -9.59 -7.61 -0.87
CA LEU A 7 -8.46 -8.44 -1.27
C LEU A 7 -8.81 -9.09 -2.61
N GLU A 8 -8.02 -8.81 -3.64
CA GLU A 8 -8.20 -9.41 -4.97
C GLU A 8 -6.88 -9.85 -5.57
N ALA A 9 -6.94 -10.90 -6.39
CA ALA A 9 -5.91 -11.18 -7.39
C ALA A 9 -6.29 -10.43 -8.67
N PHE A 10 -5.33 -9.75 -9.29
CA PHE A 10 -5.55 -8.99 -10.51
C PHE A 10 -4.40 -9.20 -11.50
N GLU A 11 -4.64 -8.83 -12.76
CA GLU A 11 -3.62 -8.81 -13.80
C GLU A 11 -3.34 -7.36 -14.19
N ALA A 12 -2.07 -6.96 -14.11
CA ALA A 12 -1.59 -5.66 -14.58
C ALA A 12 -0.56 -5.90 -15.67
N GLU A 13 -0.80 -5.34 -16.87
CA GLU A 13 0.16 -5.40 -17.98
C GLU A 13 0.60 -6.83 -18.34
N GLY A 14 -0.30 -7.81 -18.23
CA GLY A 14 -0.01 -9.23 -18.49
C GLY A 14 0.75 -9.94 -17.37
N ARG A 15 0.86 -9.32 -16.18
CA ARG A 15 1.53 -9.86 -14.99
C ARG A 15 0.53 -10.06 -13.87
N LYS A 16 0.69 -11.14 -13.11
CA LYS A 16 -0.20 -11.42 -11.98
C LYS A 16 0.20 -10.56 -10.80
N GLY A 17 -0.80 -10.17 -10.01
CA GLY A 17 -0.58 -9.44 -8.78
C GLY A 17 -1.72 -9.61 -7.79
N TYR A 18 -1.49 -9.10 -6.60
CA TYR A 18 -2.46 -9.03 -5.52
C TYR A 18 -2.65 -7.59 -5.09
N ARG A 19 -3.89 -7.18 -4.89
CA ARG A 19 -4.25 -5.88 -4.33
C ARG A 19 -4.96 -6.08 -3.01
N VAL A 20 -4.56 -5.31 -2.01
CA VAL A 20 -5.17 -5.28 -0.69
C VAL A 20 -5.52 -3.85 -0.34
N ILE A 21 -6.78 -3.62 0.04
CA ILE A 21 -7.26 -2.32 0.48
C ILE A 21 -7.54 -2.38 1.97
N TRP A 22 -7.03 -1.38 2.67
CA TRP A 22 -7.12 -1.23 4.12
C TRP A 22 -7.84 0.06 4.44
N LYS A 23 -8.74 0.02 5.40
CA LYS A 23 -9.40 1.20 5.93
C LYS A 23 -8.94 1.46 7.35
N ALA A 24 -8.55 2.70 7.64
CA ALA A 24 -8.26 3.10 9.00
C ALA A 24 -9.54 3.18 9.82
N THR A 25 -9.56 2.43 10.92
CA THR A 25 -10.63 2.40 11.91
C THR A 25 -10.14 3.06 13.21
N GLY A 26 -11.07 3.71 13.93
CA GLY A 26 -10.81 4.33 15.23
C GLY A 26 -10.83 5.86 15.27
N ILE A 27 -10.93 6.54 14.11
CA ILE A 27 -11.20 7.99 14.05
C ILE A 27 -12.53 8.21 13.33
N PRO A 28 -13.40 9.13 13.81
CA PRO A 28 -14.64 9.44 13.12
C PRO A 28 -14.40 9.86 11.66
N HIS A 29 -15.20 9.31 10.75
CA HIS A 29 -15.02 9.47 9.30
C HIS A 29 -14.99 10.94 8.82
N PHE A 30 -15.75 11.82 9.47
CA PHE A 30 -15.77 13.25 9.13
C PHE A 30 -14.44 13.96 9.49
N LEU A 31 -13.73 13.45 10.51
CA LEU A 31 -12.50 14.02 11.01
C LEU A 31 -11.31 13.52 10.21
N LEU A 32 -11.22 12.20 10.03
CA LEU A 32 -10.22 11.56 9.20
C LEU A 32 -10.76 10.28 8.58
N HIS A 33 -10.79 10.25 7.26
CA HIS A 33 -10.95 9.06 6.47
C HIS A 33 -9.61 8.70 5.85
N SER A 34 -9.22 7.43 5.89
CA SER A 34 -7.97 6.96 5.31
C SER A 34 -8.17 5.57 4.72
N GLU A 35 -7.89 5.47 3.41
CA GLU A 35 -7.92 4.21 2.67
C GLU A 35 -6.55 3.97 2.04
N ARG A 36 -5.93 2.86 2.42
CA ARG A 36 -4.65 2.42 1.88
C ARG A 36 -4.86 1.36 0.84
N VAL A 37 -4.18 1.51 -0.29
CA VAL A 37 -4.06 0.46 -1.30
C VAL A 37 -2.63 -0.03 -1.29
N GLN A 38 -2.47 -1.35 -1.19
CA GLN A 38 -1.19 -2.04 -1.35
C GLN A 38 -1.29 -3.02 -2.51
N GLU A 39 -0.33 -2.95 -3.42
CA GLU A 39 -0.25 -3.83 -4.57
C GLU A 39 1.10 -4.55 -4.62
N PHE A 40 1.01 -5.82 -4.99
CA PHE A 40 2.13 -6.73 -5.17
C PHE A 40 2.02 -7.29 -6.58
N VAL A 41 2.86 -6.82 -7.50
CA VAL A 41 2.78 -7.20 -8.91
C VAL A 41 4.09 -7.85 -9.35
N GLU A 42 4.01 -8.92 -10.12
CA GLU A 42 5.19 -9.50 -10.76
C GLU A 42 5.83 -8.50 -11.72
N SER A 43 7.14 -8.32 -11.62
CA SER A 43 7.95 -7.45 -12.46
C SER A 43 9.23 -8.20 -12.86
N VAL A 44 9.86 -7.76 -13.93
CA VAL A 44 11.14 -8.31 -14.38
C VAL A 44 12.21 -7.25 -14.16
N ALA A 45 13.25 -7.60 -13.42
CA ALA A 45 14.41 -6.74 -13.22
C ALA A 45 15.25 -6.65 -14.52
N GLU A 46 16.18 -5.70 -14.57
CA GLU A 46 17.04 -5.49 -15.75
C GLU A 46 17.92 -6.72 -16.08
N ASP A 47 18.18 -7.57 -15.09
CA ASP A 47 18.92 -8.83 -15.22
C ASP A 47 18.05 -10.01 -15.69
N GLY A 48 16.76 -9.79 -15.95
CA GLY A 48 15.80 -10.82 -16.38
C GLY A 48 15.23 -11.67 -15.24
N SER A 49 15.58 -11.39 -13.98
CA SER A 49 15.01 -12.09 -12.83
C SER A 49 13.58 -11.64 -12.53
N LEU A 50 12.76 -12.57 -12.04
CA LEU A 50 11.42 -12.26 -11.52
C LEU A 50 11.54 -11.57 -10.17
N GLN A 51 11.05 -10.34 -10.08
CA GLN A 51 10.97 -9.56 -8.85
C GLN A 51 9.51 -9.19 -8.56
N THR A 52 9.20 -8.88 -7.31
CA THR A 52 7.89 -8.32 -6.94
C THR A 52 8.01 -6.81 -6.82
N ARG A 53 7.19 -6.09 -7.59
CA ARG A 53 7.01 -4.64 -7.42
C ARG A 53 5.99 -4.41 -6.32
N TYR A 54 6.41 -3.64 -5.34
CA TYR A 54 5.61 -3.22 -4.21
C TYR A 54 5.15 -1.78 -4.45
N ALA A 55 3.84 -1.55 -4.51
CA ALA A 55 3.28 -0.21 -4.57
C ALA A 55 2.34 0.01 -3.39
N CYS A 56 2.41 1.18 -2.77
CA CYS A 56 1.53 1.55 -1.67
C CYS A 56 1.19 3.03 -1.78
N TRP A 57 -0.10 3.34 -1.68
CA TRP A 57 -0.57 4.70 -1.55
C TRP A 57 -1.77 4.76 -0.62
N GLU A 58 -2.00 5.94 -0.06
CA GLU A 58 -3.08 6.16 0.88
C GLU A 58 -3.86 7.41 0.46
N THR A 59 -5.18 7.27 0.41
CA THR A 59 -6.11 8.36 0.14
C THR A 59 -6.65 8.86 1.46
N PHE A 60 -6.56 10.17 1.70
CA PHE A 60 -7.06 10.80 2.92
C PHE A 60 -8.26 11.69 2.62
N GLY A 61 -9.26 11.66 3.51
CA GLY A 61 -10.44 12.50 3.47
C GLY A 61 -10.81 13.04 4.85
N GLY A 62 -11.86 13.86 4.90
CA GLY A 62 -12.26 14.56 6.11
C GLY A 62 -11.41 15.81 6.39
N TRP A 63 -11.66 16.45 7.53
CA TRP A 63 -11.00 17.72 7.87
C TRP A 63 -9.47 17.61 7.89
N LEU A 64 -8.94 16.54 8.48
CA LEU A 64 -7.49 16.31 8.55
C LEU A 64 -6.88 15.92 7.21
N GLY A 65 -7.69 15.42 6.25
CA GLY A 65 -7.25 15.12 4.89
C GLY A 65 -6.69 16.34 4.14
N TYR A 66 -7.09 17.57 4.49
CA TYR A 66 -6.53 18.80 3.91
C TYR A 66 -5.15 19.15 4.46
N VAL A 67 -4.79 18.64 5.64
CA VAL A 67 -3.55 18.99 6.36
C VAL A 67 -2.48 17.93 6.15
N LEU A 68 -2.88 16.66 6.09
CA LEU A 68 -1.99 15.50 5.98
C LEU A 68 -1.05 15.48 4.75
N PRO A 69 -1.44 15.95 3.55
CA PRO A 69 -0.53 16.02 2.41
C PRO A 69 0.73 16.88 2.68
N ARG A 70 0.66 17.80 3.65
CA ARG A 70 1.79 18.64 4.06
C ARG A 70 2.75 17.94 5.04
N ALA A 71 2.41 16.75 5.52
CA ALA A 71 3.14 16.03 6.56
C ALA A 71 4.18 15.02 6.03
N GLN A 72 4.53 15.06 4.73
CA GLN A 72 5.55 14.19 4.11
C GLN A 72 5.36 12.69 4.41
N LEU A 73 4.14 12.18 4.18
CA LEU A 73 3.78 10.79 4.49
C LEU A 73 4.44 9.76 3.57
N GLU A 74 4.95 10.18 2.40
CA GLU A 74 5.63 9.35 1.42
C GLU A 74 6.82 8.58 2.01
N GLY A 75 7.62 9.22 2.86
CA GLY A 75 8.76 8.58 3.52
C GLY A 75 8.34 7.51 4.53
N GLY A 76 7.17 7.67 5.17
CA GLY A 76 6.60 6.67 6.07
C GLY A 76 6.13 5.43 5.30
N PHE A 77 5.43 5.63 4.18
CA PHE A 77 4.99 4.54 3.31
C PHE A 77 6.17 3.80 2.68
N ALA A 78 7.19 4.51 2.22
CA ALA A 78 8.39 3.90 1.67
C ALA A 78 9.09 2.98 2.68
N ARG A 79 9.26 3.46 3.93
CA ARG A 79 9.86 2.64 5.01
C ARG A 79 9.00 1.45 5.40
N TRP A 80 7.68 1.61 5.42
CA TRP A 80 6.76 0.50 5.64
C TRP A 80 6.96 -0.57 4.56
N MET A 81 6.93 -0.20 3.28
CA MET A 81 7.04 -1.15 2.18
C MET A 81 8.40 -1.83 2.13
N ASP A 82 9.48 -1.11 2.45
CA ASP A 82 10.82 -1.69 2.58
C ASP A 82 10.87 -2.74 3.70
N GLY A 83 10.32 -2.41 4.87
CA GLY A 83 10.21 -3.36 5.98
C GLY A 83 9.35 -4.58 5.65
N LEU A 84 8.23 -4.37 4.94
CA LEU A 84 7.34 -5.45 4.48
C LEU A 84 8.05 -6.37 3.49
N LYS A 85 8.73 -5.80 2.49
CA LYS A 85 9.51 -6.56 1.52
C LYS A 85 10.56 -7.40 2.21
N LYS A 86 11.34 -6.78 3.11
CA LYS A 86 12.40 -7.47 3.85
C LYS A 86 11.84 -8.64 4.67
N ALA A 87 10.76 -8.41 5.43
CA ALA A 87 10.13 -9.46 6.21
C ALA A 87 9.56 -10.60 5.35
N ALA A 88 8.98 -10.29 4.19
CA ALA A 88 8.44 -11.29 3.27
C ALA A 88 9.55 -12.13 2.60
N GLU A 89 10.69 -11.52 2.27
CA GLU A 89 11.84 -12.19 1.68
C GLU A 89 12.65 -12.99 2.72
N GLU A 90 12.77 -12.52 3.95
CA GLU A 90 13.42 -13.23 5.07
C GLU A 90 12.60 -14.43 5.59
N ALA A 91 11.28 -14.41 5.40
CA ALA A 91 10.39 -15.52 5.78
C ALA A 91 10.39 -16.70 4.80
N LYS A 92 11.18 -16.63 3.73
CA LYS A 92 11.28 -17.63 2.66
C LYS A 92 12.46 -18.58 2.88
#